data_AF-A0A3A4PXL2-F1
#
_entry.id   AF-A0A3A4PXL2-F1
#
_cell.length_a   1.000
_cell.length_b   1.000
_cell.length_c   1.000
_cell.angle_alpha   90.00
_cell.angle_beta   90.00
_cell.angle_gamma   90.00
#
_symmetry.space_group_name_H-M   'P 1'
#
loop_
_entity.id
_entity.type
_entity.pdbx_description
1 polymer ?
#
loop_
_entity_poly.entity_id
_entity_poly.type
_entity_poly.pdbx_seq_one_letter_code
_entity_poly.pdbx_strand_id
1 'polypeptide(L)'
;MMLISTPGELDAIIRRVKKGNLVTVAQIMDSLADEHGADLTCPMTTGIFIRIVAEVAEEDLQEGKRRVTPYWRVLKAGGTLNPKYPGGTYTQAARLEEEGQTIEPGKDGKPYRVADYQRHVQRL
;
A
#
# COMPACT_ATOMS: atom_id res chain seq x y z
N MET A 1 3.95 23.54 6.71
CA MET A 1 2.63 23.00 7.12
C MET A 1 2.65 21.46 7.07
N MET A 2 2.00 20.78 8.02
CA MET A 2 1.76 19.33 7.97
C MET A 2 0.34 19.04 7.46
N LEU A 3 0.20 18.16 6.47
CA LEU A 3 -1.08 17.69 5.94
C LEU A 3 -1.60 16.48 6.73
N ILE A 4 -2.87 16.53 7.13
CA ILE A 4 -3.61 15.35 7.60
C ILE A 4 -4.57 14.95 6.47
N SER A 5 -4.13 14.07 5.58
CA SER A 5 -4.95 13.57 4.48
C SER A 5 -6.13 12.75 4.98
N THR A 6 -7.22 12.75 4.24
CA THR A 6 -8.39 11.93 4.49
C THR A 6 -8.19 10.48 4.02
N PRO A 7 -8.96 9.50 4.55
CA PRO A 7 -8.97 8.15 3.99
C PRO A 7 -9.35 8.11 2.51
N GLY A 8 -10.22 9.02 2.05
CA GLY A 8 -10.65 9.09 0.65
C GLY A 8 -9.54 9.52 -0.32
N GLU A 9 -8.65 10.41 0.08
CA GLU A 9 -7.48 10.79 -0.72
C GLU A 9 -6.48 9.63 -0.84
N LEU A 10 -6.26 8.91 0.26
CA LEU A 10 -5.42 7.72 0.28
C LEU A 10 -6.02 6.60 -0.57
N ASP A 11 -7.34 6.39 -0.50
CA ASP A 11 -8.05 5.46 -1.38
C ASP A 11 -7.86 5.84 -2.86
N ALA A 12 -8.12 7.10 -3.19
CA ALA A 12 -8.04 7.61 -4.56
C ALA A 12 -6.64 7.46 -5.15
N ILE A 13 -5.58 7.79 -4.41
CA ILE A 13 -4.20 7.66 -4.90
C ILE A 13 -3.77 6.18 -5.03
N ILE A 14 -4.17 5.31 -4.09
CA ILE A 14 -3.85 3.87 -4.17
C ILE A 14 -4.57 3.22 -5.36
N ARG A 15 -5.79 3.63 -5.69
CA ARG A 15 -6.51 3.15 -6.88
C ARG A 15 -5.81 3.49 -8.20
N ARG A 16 -4.94 4.50 -8.24
CA ARG A 16 -4.16 4.87 -9.44
C ARG A 16 -3.00 3.88 -9.72
N VAL A 17 -2.63 3.06 -8.74
CA VAL A 17 -1.51 2.11 -8.88
C VAL A 17 -1.95 0.97 -9.79
N LYS A 18 -1.25 0.79 -10.92
CA LYS A 18 -1.61 -0.23 -11.93
C LYS A 18 -1.26 -1.64 -11.46
N LYS A 19 -1.88 -2.66 -12.08
CA LYS A 19 -1.54 -4.08 -11.83
C LYS A 19 -0.06 -4.34 -12.12
N GLY A 20 0.62 -5.04 -11.21
CA GLY A 20 2.05 -5.32 -11.29
C GLY A 20 2.97 -4.16 -10.89
N ASN A 21 2.42 -2.97 -10.63
CA ASN A 21 3.17 -1.84 -10.09
C ASN A 21 3.01 -1.76 -8.58
N LEU A 22 3.99 -1.13 -7.94
CA LEU A 22 4.08 -0.95 -6.50
C LEU A 22 4.23 0.53 -6.18
N VAL A 23 3.86 0.91 -4.96
CA VAL A 23 4.17 2.20 -4.38
C VAL A 23 4.59 2.02 -2.93
N THR A 24 5.31 2.99 -2.39
CA THR A 24 5.63 3.02 -0.96
C THR A 24 4.77 4.02 -0.21
N VAL A 25 4.58 3.79 1.10
CA VAL A 25 3.91 4.78 1.97
C VAL A 25 4.60 6.14 1.90
N ALA A 26 5.93 6.18 1.77
CA ALA A 26 6.69 7.41 1.59
C ALA A 26 6.27 8.17 0.32
N GLN A 27 6.23 7.49 -0.83
CA GLN A 27 5.79 8.13 -2.09
C GLN A 27 4.35 8.64 -2.04
N ILE A 28 3.46 7.92 -1.37
CA ILE A 28 2.08 8.37 -1.16
C ILE A 28 2.07 9.67 -0.34
N MET A 29 2.84 9.72 0.76
CA MET A 29 2.93 10.91 1.61
C MET A 29 3.55 12.10 0.87
N ASP A 30 4.61 11.86 0.10
CA ASP A 30 5.30 12.90 -0.68
C ASP A 30 4.35 13.45 -1.76
N SER A 31 3.68 12.57 -2.51
CA SER A 31 2.71 12.97 -3.54
C SER A 31 1.55 13.78 -2.97
N LEU A 32 1.01 13.40 -1.81
CA LEU A 32 -0.09 14.13 -1.18
C LEU A 32 0.37 15.48 -0.60
N ALA A 33 1.59 15.56 -0.07
CA ALA A 33 2.16 16.82 0.41
C ALA A 33 2.38 17.79 -0.76
N ASP A 34 2.95 17.30 -1.87
CA ASP A 34 3.16 18.08 -3.09
C ASP A 34 1.83 18.56 -3.69
N GLU A 35 0.81 17.69 -3.81
CA GLU A 35 -0.52 18.04 -4.31
C GLU A 35 -1.19 19.16 -3.48
N HIS A 36 -0.86 19.29 -2.20
CA HIS A 36 -1.46 20.27 -1.27
C HIS A 36 -0.55 21.45 -0.92
N GLY A 37 0.69 21.51 -1.45
CA GLY A 37 1.68 22.51 -1.06
C GLY A 37 2.03 22.48 0.43
N ALA A 38 2.02 21.29 1.03
CA ALA A 38 2.44 21.06 2.42
C ALA A 38 3.91 20.60 2.47
N ASP A 39 4.56 20.75 3.63
CA ASP A 39 5.94 20.29 3.81
C ASP A 39 6.02 18.76 3.93
N LEU A 40 4.97 18.16 4.52
CA LEU A 40 4.89 16.72 4.76
C LEU A 40 3.45 16.28 5.05
N THR A 41 3.16 15.02 4.79
CA THR A 41 1.93 14.34 5.23
C THR A 41 2.16 13.61 6.54
N CYS A 42 1.23 13.67 7.49
CA CYS A 42 1.40 13.03 8.80
C CYS A 42 1.53 11.50 8.66
N PRO A 43 2.65 10.92 9.12
CA PRO A 43 2.92 9.49 8.96
C PRO A 43 2.00 8.62 9.83
N MET A 44 1.58 9.12 10.99
CA MET A 44 0.73 8.38 11.91
C MET A 44 -0.68 8.19 11.32
N THR A 45 -1.32 9.27 10.88
CA THR A 45 -2.66 9.20 10.30
C THR A 45 -2.65 8.49 8.95
N THR A 46 -1.63 8.70 8.12
CA THR A 46 -1.45 7.95 6.86
C THR A 46 -1.44 6.45 7.11
N GLY A 47 -0.64 5.98 8.07
CA GLY A 47 -0.57 4.55 8.38
C GLY A 47 -1.90 3.97 8.88
N ILE A 48 -2.64 4.73 9.71
CA ILE A 48 -3.98 4.34 10.19
C ILE A 48 -4.97 4.28 9.03
N PHE A 49 -5.02 5.31 8.19
CA PHE A 49 -6.00 5.44 7.13
C PHE A 49 -5.74 4.48 5.97
N ILE A 50 -4.48 4.18 5.62
CA ILE A 50 -4.17 3.11 4.66
C ILE A 50 -4.69 1.76 5.18
N ARG A 51 -4.60 1.49 6.49
CA ARG A 51 -5.21 0.29 7.06
C ARG A 51 -6.72 0.30 6.91
N ILE A 52 -7.40 1.41 7.20
CA ILE A 52 -8.86 1.52 7.00
C ILE A 52 -9.23 1.24 5.54
N VAL A 53 -8.52 1.84 4.59
CA VAL A 53 -8.70 1.60 3.15
C VAL A 53 -8.52 0.11 2.80
N ALA A 54 -7.55 -0.56 3.42
CA ALA A 54 -7.34 -1.99 3.23
C ALA A 54 -8.49 -2.85 3.78
N GLU A 55 -8.99 -2.54 4.99
CA GLU A 55 -10.13 -3.27 5.58
C GLU A 55 -11.38 -3.11 4.71
N VAL A 56 -11.69 -1.88 4.26
CA VAL A 56 -12.82 -1.60 3.34
C VAL A 56 -12.67 -2.37 2.03
N ALA A 57 -11.45 -2.48 1.49
CA ALA A 57 -11.22 -3.25 0.28
C ALA A 57 -11.47 -4.75 0.46
N GLU A 58 -11.17 -5.33 1.63
CA GLU A 58 -11.50 -6.73 1.93
C GLU A 58 -12.99 -6.94 2.18
N GLU A 59 -13.67 -6.02 2.85
CA GLU A 59 -15.13 -6.04 3.01
C GLU A 59 -15.81 -6.01 1.64
N ASP A 60 -15.40 -5.09 0.76
CA ASP A 60 -15.91 -5.02 -0.61
C ASP A 60 -15.71 -6.33 -1.39
N LEU A 61 -14.56 -6.99 -1.23
CA LEU A 61 -14.29 -8.30 -1.86
C LEU A 61 -15.20 -9.41 -1.30
N GLN A 62 -15.45 -9.43 0.01
CA GLN A 62 -16.36 -10.38 0.64
C GLN A 62 -17.80 -10.19 0.16
N GLU A 63 -18.20 -8.95 -0.12
CA GLU A 63 -19.49 -8.61 -0.75
C GLU A 63 -19.54 -8.94 -2.25
N GLY A 64 -18.44 -9.44 -2.83
CA GLY A 64 -18.37 -9.84 -4.24
C GLY A 64 -18.06 -8.71 -5.22
N LYS A 65 -17.68 -7.52 -4.74
CA LYS A 65 -17.22 -6.43 -5.63
C LYS A 65 -15.90 -6.82 -6.26
N ARG A 66 -15.79 -6.61 -7.57
CA ARG A 66 -14.57 -6.98 -8.33
C ARG A 66 -13.53 -5.86 -8.41
N ARG A 67 -13.93 -4.61 -8.14
CA ARG A 67 -13.08 -3.42 -8.28
C ARG A 67 -12.88 -2.73 -6.93
N VAL A 68 -11.93 -3.24 -6.17
CA VAL A 68 -11.57 -2.71 -4.86
C VAL A 68 -10.25 -1.95 -4.92
N THR A 69 -9.90 -1.29 -3.83
CA THR A 69 -8.62 -0.58 -3.72
C THR A 69 -7.48 -1.58 -3.59
N PRO A 70 -6.45 -1.53 -4.46
CA PRO A 70 -5.38 -2.51 -4.49
C PRO A 70 -4.34 -2.23 -3.40
N TYR A 71 -4.76 -2.24 -2.13
CA TYR A 71 -3.93 -1.88 -0.98
C TYR A 71 -2.67 -2.75 -0.86
N TRP A 72 -2.72 -4.00 -1.37
CA TRP A 72 -1.59 -4.92 -1.35
C TRP A 72 -0.37 -4.40 -2.11
N ARG A 73 -0.56 -3.49 -3.08
CA ARG A 73 0.51 -2.83 -3.85
C ARG A 73 1.26 -1.74 -3.05
N VAL A 74 0.79 -1.41 -1.86
CA VAL A 74 1.40 -0.39 -0.98
C VAL A 74 2.38 -1.04 -0.01
N LEU A 75 3.67 -0.76 -0.19
CA LEU A 75 4.76 -1.29 0.61
C LEU A 75 5.22 -0.30 1.68
N LYS A 76 5.79 -0.83 2.75
CA LYS A 76 6.50 -0.04 3.76
C LYS A 76 7.91 0.33 3.25
N ALA A 77 8.66 1.01 4.11
CA ALA A 77 10.05 1.37 3.86
C ALA A 77 10.87 0.16 3.41
N GLY A 78 11.71 0.39 2.40
CA GLY A 78 12.51 -0.65 1.79
C GLY A 78 11.69 -1.71 1.05
N GLY A 79 10.43 -1.52 0.69
CA GLY A 79 9.67 -2.55 -0.04
C GLY A 79 9.22 -3.72 0.83
N THR A 80 9.17 -3.52 2.14
CA THR A 80 8.69 -4.52 3.10
C THR A 80 7.17 -4.59 3.12
N LEU A 81 6.63 -5.77 3.39
CA LEU A 81 5.20 -6.00 3.56
C LEU A 81 4.70 -5.39 4.88
N ASN A 82 3.41 -5.11 4.96
CA ASN A 82 2.78 -4.52 6.13
C ASN A 82 2.05 -5.59 6.97
N PRO A 83 2.59 -5.98 8.14
CA PRO A 83 1.94 -6.98 9.00
C PRO A 83 0.61 -6.50 9.61
N LYS A 84 0.30 -5.20 9.51
CA LYS A 84 -0.95 -4.62 10.01
C LYS A 84 -2.08 -4.60 8.98
N TYR A 85 -1.83 -5.08 7.76
CA TYR A 85 -2.89 -5.23 6.77
C TYR A 85 -3.82 -6.41 7.14
N PRO A 86 -5.06 -6.39 6.62
CA PRO A 86 -5.97 -7.52 6.77
C PRO A 86 -5.31 -8.82 6.32
N GLY A 87 -5.38 -9.86 7.15
CA GLY A 87 -4.70 -11.15 6.89
C GLY A 87 -3.17 -11.11 6.96
N GLY A 88 -2.58 -9.99 7.36
CA GLY A 88 -1.14 -9.84 7.59
C GLY A 88 -0.30 -9.94 6.33
N THR A 89 0.98 -10.30 6.50
CA THR A 89 1.93 -10.35 5.37
C THR A 89 1.65 -11.50 4.40
N TYR A 90 0.96 -12.56 4.83
CA TYR A 90 0.61 -13.69 3.97
C TYR A 90 -0.42 -13.31 2.92
N THR A 91 -1.52 -12.66 3.31
CA THR A 91 -2.55 -12.19 2.36
C THR A 91 -1.97 -11.16 1.40
N GLN A 92 -1.16 -10.22 1.90
CA GLN A 92 -0.49 -9.26 1.04
C GLN A 92 0.44 -9.95 0.03
N ALA A 93 1.25 -10.92 0.49
CA ALA A 93 2.16 -11.68 -0.36
C ALA A 93 1.42 -12.45 -1.45
N ALA A 94 0.38 -13.21 -1.10
CA ALA A 94 -0.41 -13.99 -2.05
C ALA A 94 -0.97 -13.11 -3.20
N ARG A 95 -1.54 -11.95 -2.87
CA ARG A 95 -2.05 -11.00 -3.88
C ARG A 95 -0.95 -10.40 -4.75
N LEU A 96 0.24 -10.16 -4.19
CA LEU A 96 1.38 -9.67 -4.95
C LEU A 96 1.95 -10.75 -5.88
N GLU A 97 2.01 -12.00 -5.43
CA GLU A 97 2.44 -13.15 -6.22
C GLU A 97 1.48 -13.44 -7.38
N GLU A 98 0.16 -13.30 -7.17
CA GLU A 98 -0.85 -13.33 -8.24
C GLU A 98 -0.65 -12.25 -9.31
N GLU A 99 0.06 -11.17 -8.97
CA GLU A 99 0.46 -10.11 -9.90
C GLU A 99 1.87 -10.28 -10.48
N GLY A 100 2.55 -11.39 -10.17
CA GLY A 100 3.87 -11.74 -10.68
C GLY A 100 5.04 -11.19 -9.86
N GLN A 101 4.78 -10.67 -8.66
CA GLN A 101 5.85 -10.21 -7.76
C GLN A 101 6.50 -11.40 -7.04
N THR A 102 7.82 -11.32 -6.86
CA THR A 102 8.56 -12.32 -6.08
C THR A 102 8.72 -11.84 -4.65
N ILE A 103 8.37 -12.69 -3.66
CA ILE A 103 8.43 -12.34 -2.25
C ILE A 103 9.64 -13.02 -1.57
N GLU A 104 10.47 -12.23 -0.93
CA GLU A 104 11.59 -12.69 -0.12
C GLU A 104 11.12 -12.97 1.32
N PRO A 105 11.48 -14.13 1.89
CA PRO A 105 11.17 -14.44 3.27
C PRO A 105 12.08 -13.66 4.23
N GLY A 106 11.55 -13.37 5.42
CA GLY A 106 12.30 -12.82 6.54
C GLY A 106 13.12 -13.88 7.26
N LYS A 107 13.85 -13.46 8.31
CA LYS A 107 14.65 -14.37 9.16
C LYS A 107 13.81 -15.44 9.86
N ASP A 108 12.54 -15.17 10.08
CA ASP A 108 11.55 -16.07 10.67
C ASP A 108 10.81 -16.92 9.62
N GLY A 109 11.23 -16.88 8.36
CA GLY A 109 10.64 -17.62 7.24
C GLY A 109 9.33 -17.03 6.72
N LYS A 110 8.83 -15.93 7.30
CA LYS A 110 7.56 -15.32 6.90
C LYS A 110 7.74 -14.39 5.70
N PRO A 111 6.69 -14.18 4.88
CA PRO A 111 6.73 -13.18 3.81
C PRO A 111 7.12 -11.80 4.36
N TYR A 112 8.20 -11.22 3.83
CA TYR A 112 8.79 -10.01 4.41
C TYR A 112 8.92 -8.86 3.42
N ARG A 113 9.37 -9.13 2.19
CA ARG A 113 9.76 -8.07 1.24
C ARG A 113 9.49 -8.49 -0.19
N VAL A 114 9.22 -7.53 -1.07
CA VAL A 114 9.20 -7.78 -2.52
C VAL A 114 10.63 -7.70 -3.08
N ALA A 115 11.07 -8.72 -3.79
CA ALA A 115 12.37 -8.75 -4.47
C ALA A 115 12.43 -7.67 -5.55
N ASP A 116 13.55 -6.96 -5.66
CA ASP A 116 13.77 -5.90 -6.66
C ASP A 116 12.60 -4.89 -6.76
N TYR A 117 11.91 -4.61 -5.63
CA TYR A 117 10.68 -3.82 -5.63
C TYR A 117 10.81 -2.48 -6.36
N GLN A 118 11.99 -1.86 -6.31
CA GLN A 118 12.32 -0.59 -6.96
C GLN A 118 12.05 -0.59 -8.47
N ARG A 119 12.19 -1.75 -9.15
CA ARG A 119 11.90 -1.87 -10.59
C ARG A 119 10.42 -1.79 -10.91
N HIS A 120 9.57 -2.09 -9.94
CA HIS A 120 8.12 -2.11 -10.05
C HIS A 120 7.48 -0.85 -9.45
N VAL A 121 8.28 0.03 -8.83
CA VAL A 121 7.77 1.25 -8.21
C VAL A 121 7.27 2.21 -9.30
N GLN A 122 5.97 2.49 -9.29
CA GLN A 122 5.35 3.49 -10.13
C GLN A 122 5.55 4.89 -9.55
N ARG A 123 5.72 5.88 -10.44
CA ARG A 123 5.64 7.30 -10.08
C ARG A 123 4.17 7.70 -9.91
N LEU A 124 3.86 8.32 -8.78
CA LEU A 124 2.55 8.89 -8.46
C LEU A 124 2.38 10.27 -9.11
#